data_AF-A0ABD2CV12-F1
#
_entry.id   AF-A0ABD2CV12-F1
#
_cell.length_a   1.000
_cell.length_b   1.000
_cell.length_c   1.000
_cell.angle_alpha   90.00
_cell.angle_beta   90.00
_cell.angle_gamma   90.00
#
_symmetry.space_group_name_H-M   'P 1'
#
loop_
_entity.id
_entity.type
_entity.pdbx_description
1 polymer ?
#
loop_
_entity_poly.entity_id
_entity_poly.type
_entity_poly.pdbx_seq_one_letter_code
_entity_poly.pdbx_strand_id
1 'polypeptide(L)'
;MSTCNFIMLNIVGNFTYTILCDTSINRTIVPVSTATPKNGWRLCTTCEILAPPRSWHCSTCRTCILKRDHHCIFTGCCIGMLFTGVLCVYHFRLVFSGCVADESNKNRDTYDLGWQQNIKEVLGERWFLTWLIPYMKSKLPHDGITWDTKSTWEINNIKNK
;
A
#
# COMPACT_ATOMS: atom_id res chain seq x y z
N MET A 1 6.49 -11.76 -19.81
CA MET A 1 5.35 -11.41 -18.92
C MET A 1 5.54 -9.96 -18.57
N SER A 2 4.81 -9.05 -19.23
CA SER A 2 5.10 -7.61 -19.21
C SER A 2 5.08 -7.04 -17.80
N THR A 3 5.96 -6.09 -17.49
CA THR A 3 6.10 -5.47 -16.16
C THR A 3 4.82 -4.81 -15.66
N CYS A 4 3.96 -4.38 -16.58
CA CYS A 4 2.58 -3.95 -16.29
C CYS A 4 1.76 -5.04 -15.57
N ASN A 5 1.89 -6.31 -15.96
CA ASN A 5 1.18 -7.42 -15.32
C ASN A 5 1.69 -7.66 -13.90
N PHE A 6 2.99 -7.48 -13.66
CA PHE A 6 3.57 -7.66 -12.34
C PHE A 6 3.17 -6.53 -11.38
N ILE A 7 3.18 -5.29 -11.85
CA ILE A 7 2.66 -4.13 -11.11
C ILE A 7 1.17 -4.31 -10.84
N MET A 8 0.38 -4.74 -11.83
CA MET A 8 -1.04 -5.06 -11.62
C MET A 8 -1.23 -6.16 -10.59
N LEU A 9 -0.44 -7.23 -10.63
CA LEU A 9 -0.51 -8.32 -9.65
C LEU A 9 -0.15 -7.83 -8.23
N ASN A 10 0.79 -6.90 -8.09
CA ASN A 10 1.11 -6.30 -6.81
C ASN A 10 0.01 -5.37 -6.32
N ILE A 11 -0.53 -4.51 -7.17
CA ILE A 11 -1.62 -3.59 -6.79
C ILE A 11 -2.86 -4.42 -6.43
N VAL A 12 -3.27 -5.36 -7.28
CA VAL A 12 -4.42 -6.23 -7.05
C VAL A 12 -4.19 -7.14 -5.86
N GLY A 13 -3.00 -7.71 -5.70
CA GLY A 13 -2.66 -8.57 -4.57
C GLY A 13 -2.72 -7.82 -3.23
N ASN A 14 -2.21 -6.60 -3.18
CA ASN A 14 -2.25 -5.77 -1.98
C ASN A 14 -3.65 -5.19 -1.69
N PHE A 15 -4.40 -4.84 -2.73
CA PHE A 15 -5.80 -4.48 -2.63
C PHE A 15 -6.64 -5.65 -2.10
N THR A 16 -6.42 -6.85 -2.65
CA THR A 16 -7.07 -8.09 -2.21
C THR A 16 -6.70 -8.40 -0.76
N TYR A 17 -5.42 -8.30 -0.39
CA TYR A 17 -4.99 -8.53 0.98
C TYR A 17 -5.58 -7.50 1.96
N THR A 18 -5.76 -6.24 1.53
CA THR A 18 -6.49 -5.21 2.30
C THR A 18 -7.97 -5.58 2.51
N ILE A 19 -8.63 -6.15 1.49
CA ILE A 19 -10.02 -6.60 1.58
C ILE A 19 -10.15 -7.85 2.47
N LEU A 20 -9.18 -8.77 2.38
CA LEU A 20 -9.18 -10.03 3.11
C LEU A 20 -8.70 -9.90 4.57
N CYS A 21 -8.04 -8.79 4.93
CA CYS A 21 -7.60 -8.55 6.30
C CYS A 21 -8.80 -8.22 7.20
N ASP A 22 -9.23 -9.20 7.99
CA ASP A 22 -10.28 -9.02 8.99
C ASP A 22 -9.75 -8.19 10.17
N THR A 23 -10.17 -6.93 10.23
CA THR A 23 -9.85 -6.00 11.33
C THR A 23 -10.93 -5.97 12.41
N SER A 24 -11.93 -6.85 12.34
CA SER A 24 -12.99 -6.94 13.34
C SER A 24 -12.50 -7.53 14.66
N ILE A 25 -13.15 -7.12 15.75
CA ILE A 25 -12.83 -7.66 17.09
C ILE A 25 -13.54 -8.99 17.38
N ASN A 26 -14.38 -9.48 16.47
CA ASN A 26 -15.25 -10.66 16.69
C ASN A 26 -14.47 -11.95 16.98
N ARG A 27 -13.18 -12.01 16.60
CA ARG A 27 -12.32 -13.19 16.79
C ARG A 27 -11.33 -13.05 17.95
N THR A 28 -11.34 -11.93 18.67
CA THR A 28 -10.39 -11.67 19.76
C THR A 28 -11.04 -11.97 21.11
N ILE A 29 -10.68 -13.09 21.73
CA ILE A 29 -11.09 -13.39 23.11
C ILE A 29 -10.19 -12.58 24.04
N VAL A 30 -10.77 -11.62 24.75
CA VAL A 30 -10.05 -10.82 25.75
C VAL A 30 -10.44 -11.32 27.14
N PRO A 31 -9.48 -11.66 28.02
CA PRO A 31 -9.79 -12.00 29.40
C PRO A 31 -10.34 -10.77 30.13
N VAL A 32 -11.47 -10.92 30.82
CA VAL A 32 -12.19 -9.84 31.52
C VAL A 32 -11.29 -9.11 32.53
N SER A 33 -10.30 -9.80 33.11
CA SER A 33 -9.31 -9.21 34.02
C SER A 33 -8.46 -8.09 33.37
N THR A 34 -8.29 -8.10 32.06
CA THR A 34 -7.52 -7.07 31.32
C THR A 34 -8.37 -5.88 30.87
N ALA A 35 -9.70 -6.02 30.88
CA ALA A 35 -10.64 -5.02 30.38
C ALA A 35 -11.02 -4.01 31.48
N THR A 36 -10.08 -3.15 31.88
CA THR A 36 -10.33 -2.10 32.88
C THR A 36 -10.76 -0.78 32.22
N PRO A 37 -11.82 -0.10 32.71
CA PRO A 37 -12.25 1.19 32.15
C PRO A 37 -11.16 2.28 32.18
N LYS A 38 -10.28 2.26 33.19
CA LYS A 38 -9.13 3.18 33.30
C LYS A 38 -8.16 3.08 32.12
N ASN A 39 -8.09 1.93 31.46
CA ASN A 39 -7.21 1.72 30.31
C ASN A 39 -7.88 2.06 28.97
N GLY A 40 -9.06 2.69 28.97
CA GLY A 40 -9.77 3.11 27.76
C GLY A 40 -10.63 2.01 27.11
N TRP A 41 -10.88 0.92 27.83
CA TRP A 41 -11.85 -0.10 27.43
C TRP A 41 -13.27 0.44 27.58
N ARG A 42 -14.16 0.00 26.70
CA ARG A 42 -15.55 0.45 26.73
C ARG A 42 -16.51 -0.62 26.23
N LEU A 43 -17.74 -0.60 26.74
CA LEU A 43 -18.79 -1.46 26.21
C LEU A 43 -19.35 -0.87 24.92
N CYS A 44 -19.36 -1.66 23.84
CA CYS A 44 -20.19 -1.37 22.68
C CYS A 44 -21.57 -1.98 22.91
N THR A 45 -22.61 -1.14 22.99
CA THR A 45 -23.98 -1.59 23.23
C THR A 45 -24.57 -2.32 22.02
N THR A 46 -24.19 -1.95 20.80
CA THR A 46 -24.70 -2.59 19.58
C THR A 46 -24.16 -4.00 19.37
N CYS A 47 -22.89 -4.23 19.71
CA CYS A 47 -22.24 -5.54 19.59
C CYS A 47 -22.21 -6.32 20.92
N GLU A 48 -22.70 -5.72 22.00
CA GLU A 48 -22.71 -6.27 23.37
C GLU A 48 -21.33 -6.81 23.82
N ILE A 49 -20.26 -6.12 23.45
CA ILE A 49 -18.87 -6.55 23.68
C ILE A 49 -18.02 -5.44 24.32
N LEU A 50 -17.09 -5.84 25.19
CA LEU A 50 -16.03 -4.98 25.71
C LEU A 50 -15.02 -4.69 24.59
N ALA A 51 -15.18 -3.51 23.99
CA ALA A 51 -14.37 -3.01 22.91
C ALA A 51 -13.00 -2.52 23.45
N PRO A 52 -11.87 -2.99 22.88
CA PRO A 52 -10.54 -2.55 23.26
C PRO A 52 -10.33 -1.05 23.01
N PRO A 53 -9.33 -0.43 23.66
CA PRO A 53 -8.96 0.96 23.40
C PRO A 53 -8.71 1.19 21.91
N ARG A 54 -9.18 2.34 21.41
CA ARG A 54 -9.07 2.76 19.99
C ARG A 54 -9.81 1.88 18.97
N SER A 55 -10.62 0.91 19.39
CA SER A 55 -11.60 0.27 18.50
C SER A 55 -12.84 1.15 18.34
N TRP A 56 -13.63 1.02 17.27
CA TRP A 56 -14.95 1.68 17.12
C TRP A 56 -15.93 0.86 16.29
N HIS A 57 -17.22 0.94 16.63
CA HIS A 57 -18.30 0.29 15.89
C HIS A 57 -18.47 0.97 14.52
N CYS A 58 -18.55 0.16 13.47
CA CYS A 58 -18.96 0.60 12.15
C CYS A 58 -20.38 0.09 11.87
N SER A 59 -21.33 0.99 11.67
CA SER A 59 -22.72 0.64 11.33
C SER A 59 -22.83 -0.08 9.98
N THR A 60 -21.98 0.26 9.00
CA THR A 60 -21.97 -0.40 7.69
C THR A 60 -21.48 -1.84 7.78
N CYS A 61 -20.35 -2.09 8.47
CA CYS A 61 -19.83 -3.44 8.69
C CYS A 61 -20.56 -4.21 9.81
N ARG A 62 -21.42 -3.53 10.58
CA ARG A 62 -22.15 -4.04 11.76
C ARG A 62 -21.27 -4.76 12.78
N THR A 63 -20.04 -4.28 12.95
CA THR A 63 -19.08 -4.85 13.89
C THR A 63 -18.13 -3.77 14.41
N CYS A 64 -17.50 -4.04 15.55
CA CYS A 64 -16.44 -3.21 16.09
C CYS A 64 -15.12 -3.53 15.39
N ILE A 65 -14.45 -2.48 14.93
CA ILE A 65 -13.19 -2.56 14.18
C ILE A 65 -12.05 -2.05 15.05
N LEU A 66 -10.96 -2.80 15.12
CA LEU A 66 -9.76 -2.43 15.89
C LEU A 66 -9.01 -1.29 15.19
N LYS A 67 -8.63 -0.25 15.93
CA LYS A 67 -7.93 0.93 15.39
C LYS A 67 -8.66 1.51 14.15
N ARG A 68 -10.00 1.53 14.20
CA ARG A 68 -10.86 2.00 13.11
C ARG A 68 -10.47 3.42 12.72
N ASP A 69 -10.15 3.60 11.44
CA ASP A 69 -9.99 4.92 10.84
C ASP A 69 -11.31 5.32 10.17
N HIS A 70 -11.68 4.66 9.07
CA HIS A 70 -12.94 4.89 8.37
C HIS A 70 -13.48 3.63 7.66
N HIS A 71 -14.71 3.71 7.17
CA HIS A 71 -15.26 2.73 6.24
C HIS A 71 -15.02 3.24 4.82
N CYS A 72 -14.23 2.51 4.03
CA CYS A 72 -13.91 2.93 2.68
C CYS A 72 -14.93 2.32 1.71
N ILE A 73 -15.66 3.20 1.00
CA ILE A 73 -16.69 2.79 0.03
C ILE A 73 -16.04 2.04 -1.14
N PHE A 74 -14.81 2.40 -1.51
CA PHE A 74 -14.10 1.80 -2.64
C PHE A 74 -13.60 0.37 -2.36
N THR A 75 -13.24 0.05 -1.12
CA THR A 75 -12.82 -1.30 -0.74
C THR A 75 -13.96 -2.16 -0.20
N GLY A 76 -15.10 -1.54 0.16
CA GLY A 76 -16.22 -2.23 0.80
C GLY A 76 -15.91 -2.72 2.22
N CYS A 77 -14.77 -2.33 2.80
CA CYS A 77 -14.32 -2.77 4.12
C CYS A 77 -13.83 -1.59 4.99
N CYS A 78 -13.77 -1.81 6.30
CA CYS A 78 -13.18 -0.83 7.21
C CYS A 78 -11.66 -0.89 7.19
N ILE A 79 -11.03 0.28 7.12
CA ILE A 79 -9.58 0.44 7.11
C ILE A 79 -9.09 0.72 8.54
N GLY A 80 -8.11 -0.05 8.98
CA GLY A 80 -7.37 0.18 10.22
C GLY A 80 -6.01 0.86 9.97
N MET A 81 -5.57 1.69 10.92
CA MET A 81 -4.42 2.61 10.78
C MET A 81 -3.07 1.95 10.39
N LEU A 82 -2.84 0.67 10.70
CA LEU A 82 -1.54 0.02 10.46
C LEU A 82 -1.39 -0.58 9.06
N PHE A 83 -2.49 -0.93 8.40
CA PHE A 83 -2.43 -1.75 7.20
C PHE A 83 -2.07 -0.94 5.96
N THR A 84 -2.73 0.21 5.78
CA THR A 84 -2.49 1.12 4.65
C THR A 84 -1.12 1.81 4.76
N GLY A 85 -0.71 2.24 5.95
CA GLY A 85 0.56 2.97 6.13
C GLY A 85 1.79 2.12 5.81
N VAL A 86 1.88 0.90 6.34
CA VAL A 86 3.01 0.00 6.10
C VAL A 86 3.09 -0.39 4.63
N LEU A 87 1.94 -0.67 4.02
CA LEU A 87 1.85 -1.01 2.62
C LEU A 87 2.29 0.15 1.72
N CYS A 88 1.82 1.37 2.00
CA CYS A 88 2.23 2.57 1.28
C CYS A 88 3.73 2.82 1.40
N VAL A 89 4.30 2.72 2.62
CA VAL A 89 5.75 2.89 2.83
C VAL A 89 6.56 1.84 2.08
N TYR A 90 6.11 0.58 2.10
CA TYR A 90 6.76 -0.51 1.40
C TYR A 90 6.80 -0.28 -0.12
N HIS A 91 5.65 0.03 -0.73
CA HIS A 91 5.57 0.30 -2.17
C HIS A 91 6.30 1.58 -2.57
N PHE A 92 6.23 2.62 -1.73
CA PHE A 92 6.98 3.86 -1.96
C PHE A 92 8.48 3.59 -2.00
N ARG A 93 8.99 2.74 -1.09
CA ARG A 93 10.41 2.34 -1.11
C ARG A 93 10.78 1.55 -2.37
N LEU A 94 9.90 0.65 -2.83
CA LEU A 94 10.12 -0.09 -4.08
C LEU A 94 10.24 0.85 -5.29
N VAL A 95 9.33 1.82 -5.41
CA VAL A 95 9.36 2.82 -6.49
C VAL A 95 10.61 3.68 -6.41
N PHE A 96 11.03 4.12 -5.22
CA PHE A 96 12.22 4.94 -5.07
C PHE A 96 13.52 4.21 -5.41
N SER A 97 13.58 2.91 -5.12
CA SER A 97 14.74 2.06 -5.41
C SER A 97 14.71 1.43 -6.81
N GLY A 98 13.67 1.65 -7.62
CA GLY A 98 13.56 1.02 -8.94
C GLY A 98 13.48 -0.51 -8.88
N CYS A 99 13.05 -1.07 -7.75
CA CYS A 99 13.02 -2.51 -7.50
C CYS A 99 11.58 -3.02 -7.48
N VAL A 100 11.40 -4.25 -7.92
CA VAL A 100 10.19 -5.01 -7.57
C VAL A 100 10.34 -5.76 -6.24
N ALA A 101 9.22 -6.18 -5.64
CA ALA A 101 9.22 -6.89 -4.35
C ALA A 101 10.15 -8.11 -4.31
N ASP A 102 10.16 -8.94 -5.37
CA ASP A 102 11.06 -10.11 -5.47
C ASP A 102 12.54 -9.72 -5.50
N GLU A 103 12.88 -8.68 -6.26
CA GLU A 103 14.24 -8.15 -6.37
C GLU A 103 14.69 -7.55 -5.05
N SER A 104 13.83 -6.79 -4.39
CA SER A 104 14.11 -6.25 -3.07
C SER A 104 14.32 -7.36 -2.04
N ASN A 105 13.54 -8.45 -2.07
CA ASN A 105 13.76 -9.58 -1.17
C ASN A 105 15.09 -10.30 -1.44
N LYS A 106 15.60 -10.21 -2.66
CA LYS A 106 16.90 -10.76 -3.09
C LYS A 106 18.03 -9.72 -3.04
N ASN A 107 17.78 -8.52 -2.51
CA ASN A 107 18.71 -7.39 -2.49
C ASN A 107 19.36 -7.10 -3.86
N ARG A 108 18.54 -7.07 -4.93
CA ARG A 108 18.99 -6.73 -6.29
C ARG A 108 18.50 -5.34 -6.67
N ASP A 109 19.42 -4.50 -7.13
CA ASP A 109 19.21 -3.09 -7.49
C ASP A 109 19.59 -2.81 -8.96
N THR A 110 19.50 -3.82 -9.82
CA THR A 110 19.98 -3.79 -11.21
C THR A 110 19.37 -2.66 -12.05
N TYR A 111 18.13 -2.30 -11.77
CA TYR A 111 17.35 -1.27 -12.48
C TYR A 111 17.21 0.04 -11.69
N ASP A 112 17.96 0.19 -10.59
CA ASP A 112 17.99 1.45 -9.86
C ASP A 112 18.79 2.50 -10.66
N LEU A 113 18.09 3.44 -11.28
CA LEU A 113 18.65 4.55 -12.07
C LEU A 113 18.67 5.87 -11.28
N GLY A 114 18.40 5.81 -9.97
CA GLY A 114 18.23 6.96 -9.10
C GLY A 114 16.77 7.40 -8.97
N TRP A 115 16.42 7.94 -7.80
CA TRP A 115 15.03 8.15 -7.38
C TRP A 115 14.16 8.94 -8.38
N GLN A 116 14.70 9.97 -9.04
CA GLN A 116 13.95 10.74 -10.04
C GLN A 116 13.61 9.91 -11.27
N GLN A 117 14.59 9.17 -11.76
CA GLN A 117 14.40 8.33 -12.93
C GLN A 117 13.48 7.16 -12.58
N ASN A 118 13.67 6.51 -11.42
CA ASN A 118 12.82 5.41 -10.98
C ASN A 118 11.34 5.83 -10.84
N ILE A 119 11.06 7.03 -10.33
CA ILE A 119 9.70 7.59 -10.31
C ILE A 119 9.17 7.81 -11.72
N LYS A 120 10.01 8.32 -12.62
CA LYS A 120 9.67 8.57 -14.03
C LYS A 120 9.39 7.26 -14.78
N GLU A 121 10.08 6.18 -14.46
CA GLU A 121 9.79 4.85 -15.00
C GLU A 121 8.36 4.39 -14.62
N VAL A 122 7.86 4.75 -13.45
CA VAL A 122 6.52 4.33 -12.99
C VAL A 122 5.41 5.30 -13.42
N LEU A 123 5.66 6.60 -13.33
CA LEU A 123 4.65 7.65 -13.51
C LEU A 123 4.79 8.42 -14.84
N GLY A 124 5.85 8.17 -15.61
CA GLY A 124 6.12 8.78 -16.90
C GLY A 124 6.65 10.22 -16.87
N GLU A 125 6.81 10.82 -18.05
CA GLU A 125 7.37 12.17 -18.26
C GLU A 125 6.71 13.27 -17.40
N ARG A 126 5.40 13.14 -17.12
CA ARG A 126 4.61 14.10 -16.35
C ARG A 126 4.40 13.66 -14.91
N TRP A 127 5.37 12.93 -14.34
CA TRP A 127 5.26 12.29 -13.03
C TRP A 127 4.77 13.23 -11.92
N PHE A 128 5.21 14.49 -11.91
CA PHE A 128 4.82 15.48 -10.90
C PHE A 128 3.34 15.88 -10.97
N LEU A 129 2.71 15.83 -12.15
CA LEU A 129 1.29 16.15 -12.34
C LEU A 129 0.38 14.95 -12.08
N THR A 130 0.86 13.74 -12.34
CA THR A 130 0.10 12.50 -12.09
C THR A 130 -0.20 12.28 -10.61
N TRP A 131 0.57 12.88 -9.69
CA TRP A 131 0.26 12.88 -8.26
C TRP A 131 -1.02 13.65 -7.90
N LEU A 132 -1.32 14.72 -8.64
CA LEU A 132 -2.47 15.58 -8.40
C LEU A 132 -3.67 15.20 -9.27
N ILE A 133 -3.41 14.59 -10.43
CA ILE A 133 -4.43 14.29 -11.44
C ILE A 133 -4.26 12.83 -11.90
N PRO A 134 -4.95 11.88 -11.23
CA PRO A 134 -4.78 10.44 -11.48
C PRO A 134 -5.10 9.98 -12.91
N TYR A 135 -5.95 10.73 -13.63
CA TYR A 135 -6.37 10.40 -15.00
C TYR A 135 -5.51 11.06 -16.09
N MET A 136 -4.44 11.78 -15.70
CA MET A 136 -3.56 12.41 -16.67
C MET A 136 -2.73 11.36 -17.40
N LYS A 137 -2.82 11.35 -18.74
CA LYS A 137 -1.93 10.54 -19.57
C LYS A 137 -0.50 11.07 -19.45
N SER A 138 0.39 10.21 -18.99
CA SER A 138 1.83 10.46 -18.91
C SER A 138 2.55 9.42 -19.75
N LYS A 139 3.41 9.86 -20.66
CA LYS A 139 4.16 8.96 -21.54
C LYS A 139 5.25 8.28 -20.72
N LEU A 140 5.29 6.96 -20.73
CA LEU A 140 6.37 6.20 -20.10
C LEU A 140 7.65 6.27 -20.95
N PRO A 141 8.83 6.30 -20.33
CA PRO A 141 10.10 6.32 -21.05
C PRO A 141 10.44 4.97 -21.69
N HIS A 142 9.79 3.89 -21.26
CA HIS A 142 10.04 2.52 -21.68
C HIS A 142 8.79 1.86 -22.30
N ASP A 143 8.98 0.73 -22.98
CA ASP A 143 7.92 -0.07 -23.61
C ASP A 143 7.34 -1.15 -22.68
N GLY A 144 7.97 -1.36 -21.52
CA GLY A 144 7.54 -2.35 -20.52
C GLY A 144 8.03 -3.77 -20.83
N ILE A 145 8.97 -3.90 -21.77
CA ILE A 145 9.63 -5.15 -22.15
C ILE A 145 11.14 -4.98 -21.97
N THR A 146 11.66 -3.85 -22.41
CA THR A 146 13.06 -3.45 -22.29
C THR A 146 13.22 -2.44 -21.15
N TRP A 147 14.26 -2.66 -20.33
CA TRP A 147 14.55 -1.86 -19.13
C TRP A 147 16.02 -1.51 -19.13
N ASP A 148 16.32 -0.25 -18.87
CA ASP A 148 17.70 0.20 -18.74
C ASP A 148 18.30 -0.27 -17.41
N THR A 149 19.52 -0.77 -17.47
CA THR A 149 20.36 -1.01 -16.28
C THR A 149 21.26 0.20 -16.07
N LYS A 150 21.91 0.28 -14.89
CA LYS A 150 22.89 1.35 -14.62
C LYS A 150 23.91 1.52 -15.76
N SER A 151 24.44 0.42 -16.27
CA SER A 151 25.45 0.47 -17.34
C SER A 151 24.88 0.92 -18.69
N THR A 152 23.68 0.47 -19.08
CA THR A 152 23.09 0.91 -20.36
C THR A 152 22.65 2.37 -20.30
N TRP A 153 22.12 2.80 -19.15
CA TRP A 153 21.70 4.17 -18.90
C TRP A 153 22.85 5.17 -18.98
N GLU A 154 24.00 4.84 -18.38
CA GLU A 154 25.21 5.67 -18.46
C GLU A 154 25.69 5.83 -19.91
N ILE A 155 25.74 4.73 -20.67
CA ILE A 155 26.13 4.74 -22.08
C ILE A 155 25.18 5.62 -22.90
N ASN A 156 23.87 5.49 -22.68
CA ASN A 156 22.86 6.25 -23.39
C ASN A 156 22.94 7.75 -23.06
N ASN A 157 23.18 8.10 -21.80
CA ASN A 157 23.36 9.50 -21.39
C ASN A 157 24.63 10.13 -21.95
N ILE A 158 25.72 9.37 -22.11
CA ILE A 158 26.93 9.88 -22.74
C ILE A 158 26.70 10.15 -24.23
N LYS A 159 25.94 9.30 -24.92
CA LYS A 159 25.63 9.47 -26.36
C LYS A 159 24.69 10.63 -26.66
N ASN A 160 23.84 11.00 -25.71
CA ASN A 160 22.83 12.05 -25.86
C ASN A 160 23.30 13.44 -25.39
N LYS A 161 24.56 13.56 -24.99
CA LYS A 161 25.19 14.79 -24.50
C LYS A 161 26.14 15.37 -25.55
#